data_AF-A0A958PG51-F1
#
_entry.id   AF-A0A958PG51-F1
#
_cell.length_a   1.000
_cell.length_b   1.000
_cell.length_c   1.000
_cell.angle_alpha   90.00
_cell.angle_beta   90.00
_cell.angle_gamma   90.00
#
_symmetry.space_group_name_H-M   'P 1'
#
loop_
_entity.id
_entity.type
_entity.pdbx_description
1 polymer ?
#
loop_
_entity_poly.entity_id
_entity_poly.type
_entity_poly.pdbx_seq_one_letter_code
_entity_poly.pdbx_strand_id
1 'polypeptide(L)'
;MKRFGYRWVRNNGSLILLTVLTGIALVSCAKRPGKAERVVPPAPERFSLRANALQPPEKGVYQGAFPDLPKGDLVNIASNVRAMERLTGKPLTWVQFENDWAESTEFPWQAVDEILKMGRIPYIRILPRSRTDQNLGADPVYTMENFLKGYFDDVMRQWAALAKTVDQPIIIEFAPEVNGNWYPWNGQWNGGGEKTQYGDPELADGPERFRDVYRRVIDIFKTARADKVTWVFHVDSQPQPKEEWNEMAHYYPGDEYIDWIGVSVFGAQVPGDYWNSFTSV
;
A
#
# COMPACT_ATOMS: atom_id res chain seq x y z
N MET A 1 -31.56 -32.81 23.25
CA MET A 1 -31.50 -31.33 23.14
C MET A 1 -31.07 -30.95 21.74
N LYS A 2 -31.67 -29.88 21.21
CA LYS A 2 -31.99 -29.64 19.79
C LYS A 2 -30.77 -29.36 18.91
N ARG A 3 -30.68 -30.07 17.77
CA ARG A 3 -30.08 -29.62 16.51
C ARG A 3 -31.16 -28.88 15.72
N PHE A 4 -30.85 -27.73 15.13
CA PHE A 4 -31.72 -27.09 14.14
C PHE A 4 -31.02 -27.10 12.78
N GLY A 5 -31.68 -27.75 11.83
CA GLY A 5 -31.40 -27.66 10.39
C GLY A 5 -32.25 -26.57 9.75
N TYR A 6 -31.77 -26.08 8.60
CA TYR A 6 -32.37 -25.03 7.79
C TYR A 6 -33.68 -25.46 7.11
N ARG A 7 -34.60 -24.51 6.94
CA ARG A 7 -35.68 -24.57 5.94
C ARG A 7 -35.91 -23.18 5.37
N TRP A 8 -35.80 -23.05 4.05
CA TRP A 8 -36.11 -21.84 3.29
C TRP A 8 -37.59 -21.49 3.35
N VAL A 9 -37.90 -20.21 3.53
CA VAL A 9 -39.23 -19.62 3.29
C VAL A 9 -39.05 -18.46 2.31
N ARG A 10 -39.60 -18.59 1.11
CA ARG A 10 -39.83 -17.48 0.18
C ARG A 10 -40.91 -16.58 0.80
N ASN A 11 -40.67 -15.28 0.84
CA ASN A 11 -41.73 -14.31 1.03
C ASN A 11 -41.69 -13.26 -0.08
N ASN A 12 -42.80 -13.18 -0.81
CA ASN A 12 -43.07 -12.16 -1.82
C ASN A 12 -43.39 -10.84 -1.10
N GLY A 13 -42.64 -9.79 -1.39
CA GLY A 13 -42.92 -8.45 -0.90
C GLY A 13 -42.32 -7.43 -1.85
N SER A 14 -43.14 -6.97 -2.79
CA SER A 14 -42.84 -5.81 -3.64
C SER A 14 -42.58 -4.59 -2.74
N LEU A 15 -41.41 -3.98 -2.85
CA LEU A 15 -41.20 -2.60 -2.42
C LEU A 15 -40.86 -1.72 -3.62
N ILE A 16 -41.66 -0.67 -3.72
CA ILE A 16 -41.73 0.34 -4.75
C ILE A 16 -40.46 1.21 -4.65
N LEU A 17 -39.69 1.26 -5.74
CA LEU A 17 -38.60 2.21 -5.90
C LEU A 17 -39.22 3.59 -6.17
N LEU A 18 -39.13 4.49 -5.19
CA LEU A 18 -39.50 5.89 -5.36
C LEU A 18 -38.38 6.59 -6.15
N THR A 19 -38.59 6.75 -7.45
CA THR A 19 -37.74 7.57 -8.32
C THR A 19 -38.14 9.04 -8.11
N VAL A 20 -37.31 9.81 -7.39
CA VAL A 20 -37.47 11.28 -7.35
C VAL A 20 -36.87 11.86 -8.63
N LEU A 21 -37.73 12.06 -9.62
CA LEU A 21 -37.48 12.88 -10.80
C LEU A 21 -37.58 14.35 -10.41
N THR A 22 -36.45 15.05 -10.32
CA THR A 22 -36.42 16.52 -10.41
C THR A 22 -36.24 16.89 -11.87
N GLY A 23 -37.35 17.30 -12.50
CA GLY A 23 -37.36 17.86 -13.84
C GLY A 23 -36.85 19.30 -13.83
N ILE A 24 -35.74 19.56 -14.52
CA ILE A 24 -35.41 20.89 -15.01
C ILE A 24 -35.70 20.86 -16.51
N ALA A 25 -36.69 21.64 -16.93
CA ALA A 25 -36.97 21.89 -18.33
C ALA A 25 -35.81 22.67 -18.96
N LEU A 26 -35.02 22.02 -19.81
CA LEU A 26 -34.06 22.69 -20.67
C LEU A 26 -34.65 22.83 -22.07
N VAL A 27 -34.91 24.08 -22.43
CA VAL A 27 -35.24 24.52 -23.78
C VAL A 27 -34.15 24.04 -24.75
N SER A 28 -34.57 23.30 -25.78
CA SER A 28 -33.70 22.86 -26.86
C SER A 28 -33.18 24.06 -27.65
N CYS A 29 -31.90 24.37 -27.49
CA CYS A 29 -31.11 25.10 -28.48
C CYS A 29 -30.04 24.15 -28.98
N ALA A 30 -30.28 23.56 -30.14
CA ALA A 30 -29.35 22.69 -30.83
C ALA A 30 -28.05 23.45 -31.18
N LYS A 31 -26.97 23.15 -30.47
CA LYS A 31 -25.61 23.31 -30.98
C LYS A 31 -25.02 21.92 -31.16
N ARG A 32 -24.56 21.63 -32.39
CA ARG A 32 -23.83 20.40 -32.73
C ARG A 32 -22.72 20.18 -31.69
N PRO A 33 -22.57 18.97 -31.12
CA PRO A 33 -21.39 18.71 -30.30
C PRO A 33 -20.17 18.88 -31.19
N GLY A 34 -19.31 19.84 -30.83
CA GLY A 34 -17.97 19.94 -31.41
C GLY A 34 -17.26 18.61 -31.20
N LYS A 35 -16.45 18.20 -32.18
CA LYS A 35 -15.58 17.02 -32.05
C LYS A 35 -14.86 17.13 -30.69
N ALA A 36 -15.10 16.17 -29.80
CA ALA A 36 -14.30 16.05 -28.59
C ALA A 36 -12.85 15.94 -29.04
N GLU A 37 -12.08 17.00 -28.79
CA GLU A 37 -10.67 17.02 -29.11
C GLU A 37 -10.05 15.90 -28.29
N ARG A 38 -9.41 14.96 -28.98
CA ARG A 38 -8.76 13.83 -28.35
C ARG A 38 -7.63 14.42 -27.52
N VAL A 39 -7.86 14.62 -26.21
CA VAL A 39 -6.81 15.02 -25.28
C VAL A 39 -5.83 13.86 -25.25
N VAL A 40 -4.79 13.97 -26.07
CA VAL A 40 -3.65 13.08 -26.02
C VAL A 40 -2.92 13.47 -24.74
N PRO A 41 -2.85 12.59 -23.73
CA PRO A 41 -2.11 12.92 -22.52
C PRO A 41 -0.67 13.28 -22.91
N PRO A 42 -0.07 14.29 -22.25
CA PRO A 42 1.32 14.63 -22.51
C PRO A 42 2.19 13.38 -22.36
N ALA A 43 3.25 13.31 -23.16
CA ALA A 43 4.26 12.27 -22.99
C ALA A 43 4.73 12.26 -21.53
N PRO A 44 5.00 11.08 -20.93
CA PRO A 44 5.43 11.01 -19.54
C PRO A 44 6.65 11.92 -19.36
N GLU A 45 6.55 12.85 -18.40
CA GLU A 45 7.71 13.64 -17.99
C GLU A 45 8.81 12.66 -17.61
N ARG A 46 10.02 12.88 -18.15
CA ARG A 46 11.18 12.08 -17.74
C ARG A 46 11.43 12.38 -16.26
N PHE A 47 11.20 11.40 -15.41
CA PHE A 47 11.49 11.49 -13.98
C PHE A 47 12.96 11.90 -13.77
N SER A 48 13.20 12.87 -12.89
CA SER A 48 14.55 13.24 -12.49
C SER A 48 15.12 12.16 -11.59
N LEU A 49 16.07 11.39 -12.10
CA LEU A 49 16.81 10.38 -11.33
C LEU A 49 18.14 10.99 -10.88
N ARG A 50 18.42 10.94 -9.57
CA ARG A 50 19.77 11.05 -9.04
C ARG A 50 20.09 9.74 -8.33
N ALA A 51 21.26 9.18 -8.61
CA ALA A 51 21.68 7.88 -8.06
C ALA A 51 20.67 6.72 -8.29
N ASN A 52 19.89 6.77 -9.38
CA ASN A 52 18.88 5.77 -9.78
C ASN A 52 17.59 5.70 -8.92
N ALA A 53 17.41 6.62 -7.96
CA ALA A 53 16.21 6.74 -7.12
C ALA A 53 15.27 7.85 -7.61
N LEU A 54 13.94 7.64 -7.49
CA LEU A 54 12.93 8.69 -7.68
C LEU A 54 13.16 9.79 -6.65
N GLN A 55 13.23 11.05 -7.08
CA GLN A 55 13.43 12.22 -6.22
C GLN A 55 12.12 12.95 -5.96
N PRO A 56 11.96 13.68 -4.84
CA PRO A 56 10.89 14.65 -4.67
C PRO A 56 10.81 15.63 -5.85
N PRO A 57 9.60 16.01 -6.31
CA PRO A 57 9.47 16.95 -7.41
C PRO A 57 9.98 18.34 -6.97
N GLU A 58 10.73 19.02 -7.84
CA GLU A 58 11.21 20.39 -7.55
C GLU A 58 10.04 21.38 -7.32
N LYS A 59 8.88 21.09 -7.94
CA LYS A 59 7.64 21.86 -7.81
C LYS A 59 6.43 20.92 -7.86
N GLY A 60 5.44 21.18 -7.00
CA GLY A 60 4.17 20.46 -6.98
C GLY A 60 4.24 19.16 -6.17
N VAL A 61 3.34 18.23 -6.48
CA VAL A 61 3.23 16.92 -5.83
C VAL A 61 3.05 15.84 -6.90
N TYR A 62 3.62 14.66 -6.67
CA TYR A 62 3.30 13.49 -7.49
C TYR A 62 1.87 13.04 -7.23
N GLN A 63 1.19 12.62 -8.30
CA GLN A 63 -0.13 12.01 -8.21
C GLN A 63 0.02 10.50 -8.33
N GLY A 64 -0.13 9.78 -7.21
CA GLY A 64 -0.24 8.33 -7.19
C GLY A 64 -1.69 7.87 -7.08
N ALA A 65 -1.92 6.58 -7.30
CA ALA A 65 -3.16 5.93 -6.88
C ALA A 65 -2.92 4.44 -6.58
N PHE A 66 -3.80 3.87 -5.75
CA PHE A 66 -4.03 2.44 -5.63
C PHE A 66 -5.33 2.13 -6.41
N PRO A 67 -5.26 1.79 -7.71
CA PRO A 67 -6.43 1.76 -8.57
C PRO A 67 -7.18 0.41 -8.52
N ASP A 68 -6.63 -0.60 -7.85
CA ASP A 68 -7.17 -1.97 -7.80
C ASP A 68 -8.29 -2.14 -6.77
N LEU A 69 -9.44 -1.55 -7.09
CA LEU A 69 -10.68 -1.73 -6.34
C LEU A 69 -11.67 -2.60 -7.15
N PRO A 70 -12.11 -3.78 -6.64
CA PRO A 70 -11.89 -4.34 -5.30
C PRO A 70 -10.53 -5.06 -5.14
N LYS A 71 -9.99 -5.03 -3.91
CA LYS A 71 -8.65 -5.50 -3.49
C LYS A 71 -8.12 -6.72 -4.25
N GLY A 72 -6.88 -6.61 -4.72
CA GLY A 72 -6.06 -7.75 -5.14
C GLY A 72 -6.25 -8.21 -6.58
N ASP A 73 -7.09 -7.55 -7.38
CA ASP A 73 -7.25 -7.90 -8.79
C ASP A 73 -6.11 -7.34 -9.66
N LEU A 74 -4.92 -7.94 -9.53
CA LEU A 74 -3.76 -7.65 -10.39
C LEU A 74 -4.03 -7.92 -11.88
N VAL A 75 -5.18 -8.53 -12.22
CA VAL A 75 -5.57 -8.83 -13.62
C VAL A 75 -6.01 -7.58 -14.37
N ASN A 76 -6.44 -6.51 -13.67
CA ASN A 76 -7.09 -5.36 -14.30
C ASN A 76 -6.34 -4.02 -14.14
N ILE A 77 -5.08 -4.04 -13.70
CA ILE A 77 -4.27 -2.84 -13.39
C ILE A 77 -4.35 -1.78 -14.48
N ALA A 78 -4.04 -2.11 -15.73
CA ALA A 78 -4.00 -1.09 -16.78
C ALA A 78 -5.37 -0.49 -17.09
N SER A 79 -6.44 -1.27 -16.94
CA SER A 79 -7.80 -0.77 -17.12
C SER A 79 -8.18 0.22 -16.00
N ASN A 80 -7.84 -0.11 -14.76
CA ASN A 80 -8.12 0.71 -13.58
C ASN A 80 -7.31 2.01 -13.61
N VAL A 81 -6.02 1.95 -13.95
CA VAL A 81 -5.18 3.13 -14.14
C VAL A 81 -5.77 4.05 -15.21
N ARG A 82 -6.12 3.53 -16.39
CA ARG A 82 -6.73 4.35 -17.46
C ARG A 82 -8.05 4.98 -17.04
N ALA A 83 -8.88 4.26 -16.28
CA ALA A 83 -10.13 4.80 -15.76
C ALA A 83 -9.87 5.97 -14.79
N MET A 84 -8.91 5.81 -13.88
CA MET A 84 -8.52 6.84 -12.91
C MET A 84 -7.92 8.09 -13.58
N GLU A 85 -7.03 7.90 -14.55
CA GLU A 85 -6.44 9.01 -15.31
C GLU A 85 -7.48 9.76 -16.14
N ARG A 86 -8.45 9.05 -16.73
CA ARG A 86 -9.57 9.68 -17.44
C ARG A 86 -10.48 10.45 -16.49
N LEU A 87 -10.76 9.92 -15.31
CA LEU A 87 -11.60 10.57 -14.31
C LEU A 87 -10.97 11.85 -13.77
N THR A 88 -9.66 11.80 -13.48
CA THR A 88 -8.94 12.94 -12.88
C THR A 88 -8.37 13.92 -13.91
N GLY A 89 -8.31 13.53 -15.18
CA GLY A 89 -7.68 14.33 -16.25
C GLY A 89 -6.17 14.46 -16.10
N LYS A 90 -5.53 13.62 -15.27
CA LYS A 90 -4.11 13.69 -14.96
C LYS A 90 -3.47 12.30 -15.01
N PRO A 91 -2.26 12.17 -15.58
CA PRO A 91 -1.54 10.90 -15.54
C PRO A 91 -1.07 10.61 -14.11
N LEU A 92 -1.05 9.32 -13.74
CA LEU A 92 -0.41 8.90 -12.50
C LEU A 92 1.12 8.96 -12.65
N THR A 93 1.83 9.20 -11.55
CA THR A 93 3.30 9.11 -11.47
C THR A 93 3.69 7.68 -11.12
N TRP A 94 3.14 7.17 -10.02
CA TRP A 94 3.28 5.79 -9.59
C TRP A 94 1.91 5.11 -9.43
N VAL A 95 1.91 3.79 -9.58
CA VAL A 95 0.74 2.93 -9.40
C VAL A 95 1.05 1.97 -8.28
N GLN A 96 0.29 2.08 -7.20
CA GLN A 96 0.43 1.23 -6.03
C GLN A 96 -0.40 -0.04 -6.19
N PHE A 97 0.18 -1.17 -5.78
CA PHE A 97 -0.52 -2.44 -5.68
C PHE A 97 0.07 -3.28 -4.52
N GLU A 98 -0.66 -4.30 -4.09
CA GLU A 98 -0.29 -5.16 -2.96
C GLU A 98 0.25 -6.50 -3.45
N ASN A 99 1.32 -6.98 -2.81
CA ASN A 99 1.83 -8.33 -2.93
C ASN A 99 1.61 -9.07 -1.60
N ASP A 100 0.49 -9.79 -1.52
CA ASP A 100 0.09 -10.52 -0.31
C ASP A 100 0.73 -11.91 -0.24
N TRP A 101 1.52 -12.16 0.79
CA TRP A 101 2.23 -13.44 0.95
C TRP A 101 1.32 -14.61 1.35
N ALA A 102 0.05 -14.35 1.63
CA ALA A 102 -0.98 -15.38 1.73
C ALA A 102 -1.29 -15.98 0.34
N GLU A 103 -1.04 -15.23 -0.73
CA GLU A 103 -1.29 -15.62 -2.11
C GLU A 103 0.00 -16.01 -2.82
N SER A 104 1.04 -15.17 -2.74
CA SER A 104 2.35 -15.45 -3.32
C SER A 104 3.47 -14.66 -2.66
N THR A 105 4.61 -15.33 -2.44
CA THR A 105 5.86 -14.70 -2.00
C THR A 105 6.75 -14.30 -3.16
N GLU A 106 6.36 -14.59 -4.41
CA GLU A 106 7.16 -14.28 -5.59
C GLU A 106 7.16 -12.77 -5.90
N PHE A 107 8.21 -12.29 -6.56
CA PHE A 107 8.22 -10.92 -7.06
C PHE A 107 7.12 -10.75 -8.12
N PRO A 108 6.24 -9.74 -8.01
CA PRO A 108 5.04 -9.61 -8.85
C PRO A 108 5.37 -9.03 -10.23
N TRP A 109 6.17 -9.76 -11.02
CA TRP A 109 6.71 -9.28 -12.30
C TRP A 109 5.63 -8.88 -13.30
N GLN A 110 4.49 -9.59 -13.33
CA GLN A 110 3.39 -9.26 -14.24
C GLN A 110 2.84 -7.85 -13.98
N ALA A 111 2.53 -7.52 -12.72
CA ALA A 111 2.05 -6.20 -12.34
C ALA A 111 3.11 -5.12 -12.60
N VAL A 112 4.37 -5.40 -12.27
CA VAL A 112 5.51 -4.51 -12.53
C VAL A 112 5.62 -4.21 -14.03
N ASP A 113 5.70 -5.22 -14.88
CA ASP A 113 5.83 -5.07 -16.34
C ASP A 113 4.63 -4.33 -16.96
N GLU A 114 3.41 -4.61 -16.51
CA GLU A 114 2.21 -3.91 -16.98
C GLU A 114 2.25 -2.42 -16.65
N ILE A 115 2.60 -2.05 -15.42
CA ILE A 115 2.71 -0.65 -14.99
C ILE A 115 3.84 0.06 -15.75
N LEU A 116 4.99 -0.59 -15.94
CA LEU A 116 6.11 -0.04 -16.69
C LEU A 116 5.78 0.19 -18.16
N LYS A 117 5.03 -0.72 -18.81
CA LYS A 117 4.53 -0.55 -20.18
C LYS A 117 3.60 0.65 -20.34
N MET A 118 2.96 1.10 -19.26
CA MET A 118 2.17 2.34 -19.23
C MET A 118 3.00 3.60 -19.01
N GLY A 119 4.32 3.47 -18.80
CA GLY A 119 5.21 4.58 -18.46
C GLY A 119 4.92 5.15 -17.08
N ARG A 120 4.61 4.27 -16.12
CA ARG A 120 4.32 4.60 -14.71
C ARG A 120 5.33 3.86 -13.81
N ILE A 121 5.53 4.36 -12.59
CA ILE A 121 6.41 3.73 -11.61
C ILE A 121 5.62 2.69 -10.79
N PRO A 122 6.01 1.41 -10.76
CA PRO A 122 5.41 0.41 -9.89
C PRO A 122 5.73 0.74 -8.43
N TYR A 123 4.70 0.76 -7.59
CA TYR A 123 4.82 0.84 -6.14
C TYR A 123 4.26 -0.46 -5.56
N ILE A 124 5.18 -1.32 -5.10
CA ILE A 124 4.89 -2.63 -4.53
C ILE A 124 4.80 -2.55 -3.01
N ARG A 125 3.64 -2.91 -2.45
CA ARG A 125 3.44 -3.07 -1.00
C ARG A 125 3.52 -4.54 -0.63
N ILE A 126 4.54 -4.93 0.13
CA ILE A 126 4.71 -6.30 0.61
C ILE A 126 3.88 -6.49 1.88
N LEU A 127 2.94 -7.44 1.87
CA LEU A 127 2.15 -7.82 3.04
C LEU A 127 2.60 -9.21 3.53
N PRO A 128 3.55 -9.30 4.47
CA PRO A 128 4.06 -10.58 4.97
C PRO A 128 3.08 -11.21 5.96
N ARG A 129 2.09 -11.94 5.45
CA ARG A 129 1.06 -12.60 6.26
C ARG A 129 0.62 -13.93 5.64
N SER A 130 0.19 -14.86 6.47
CA SER A 130 -0.27 -16.19 6.07
C SER A 130 -1.75 -16.21 5.68
N ARG A 131 -2.49 -15.14 6.01
CA ARG A 131 -3.94 -15.02 5.79
C ARG A 131 -4.30 -13.59 5.41
N THR A 132 -5.28 -13.44 4.52
CA THR A 132 -5.69 -12.13 3.98
C THR A 132 -6.65 -11.36 4.90
N ASP A 133 -7.26 -11.98 5.90
CA ASP A 133 -8.09 -11.25 6.87
C ASP A 133 -7.22 -10.42 7.83
N GLN A 134 -7.76 -9.29 8.28
CA GLN A 134 -7.15 -8.43 9.29
C GLN A 134 -7.60 -8.83 10.71
N ASN A 135 -6.90 -8.33 11.73
CA ASN A 135 -7.26 -8.49 13.14
C ASN A 135 -7.23 -9.94 13.65
N LEU A 136 -6.35 -10.77 13.09
CA LEU A 136 -6.21 -12.17 13.47
C LEU A 136 -5.13 -12.44 14.54
N GLY A 137 -4.48 -11.39 15.04
CA GLY A 137 -3.35 -11.50 15.96
C GLY A 137 -2.02 -11.75 15.25
N ALA A 138 -1.07 -12.32 15.98
CA ALA A 138 0.25 -12.69 15.45
C ALA A 138 0.15 -13.71 14.31
N ASP A 139 1.01 -13.56 13.29
CA ASP A 139 1.17 -14.55 12.23
C ASP A 139 2.01 -15.74 12.71
N PRO A 140 1.68 -16.99 12.35
CA PRO A 140 2.49 -18.14 12.76
C PRO A 140 3.78 -18.34 11.94
N VAL A 141 3.88 -17.74 10.76
CA VAL A 141 4.99 -17.96 9.82
C VAL A 141 5.83 -16.70 9.67
N TYR A 142 5.20 -15.59 9.30
CA TYR A 142 5.88 -14.36 8.91
C TYR A 142 6.09 -13.40 10.10
N THR A 143 6.58 -13.94 11.22
CA THR A 143 6.94 -13.13 12.41
C THR A 143 8.24 -12.36 12.17
N MET A 144 8.41 -11.21 12.83
CA MET A 144 9.69 -10.48 12.77
C MET A 144 10.85 -11.34 13.29
N GLU A 145 10.61 -12.20 14.28
CA GLU A 145 11.61 -13.14 14.77
C GLU A 145 12.08 -14.12 13.67
N ASN A 146 11.18 -14.66 12.86
CA ASN A 146 11.55 -15.57 11.76
C ASN A 146 12.28 -14.83 10.63
N PHE A 147 11.92 -13.57 10.35
CA PHE A 147 12.71 -12.71 9.46
C PHE A 147 14.13 -12.48 10.00
N LEU A 148 14.28 -12.20 11.29
CA LEU A 148 15.59 -11.99 11.93
C LEU A 148 16.45 -13.25 11.93
N LYS A 149 15.84 -14.43 12.01
CA LYS A 149 16.51 -15.73 11.82
C LYS A 149 16.94 -16.00 10.37
N GLY A 150 16.52 -15.15 9.43
CA GLY A 150 16.88 -15.22 8.02
C GLY A 150 16.08 -16.23 7.20
N TYR A 151 14.96 -16.74 7.72
CA TYR A 151 14.16 -17.76 7.02
C TYR A 151 13.56 -17.29 5.70
N PHE A 152 13.45 -15.97 5.50
CA PHE A 152 12.92 -15.37 4.29
C PHE A 152 14.00 -14.67 3.44
N ASP A 153 15.28 -14.79 3.80
CA ASP A 153 16.38 -14.16 3.07
C ASP A 153 16.45 -14.63 1.62
N ASP A 154 16.23 -15.92 1.36
CA ASP A 154 16.30 -16.48 0.02
C ASP A 154 15.19 -15.91 -0.88
N VAL A 155 13.99 -15.70 -0.31
CA VAL A 155 12.88 -15.00 -0.99
C VAL A 155 13.31 -13.57 -1.32
N MET A 156 13.85 -12.84 -0.34
CA MET A 156 14.28 -11.45 -0.56
C MET A 156 15.46 -11.34 -1.54
N ARG A 157 16.37 -12.33 -1.59
CA ARG A 157 17.45 -12.37 -2.59
C ARG A 157 16.89 -12.60 -4.00
N GLN A 158 15.86 -13.43 -4.15
CA GLN A 158 15.18 -13.61 -5.44
C GLN A 158 14.49 -12.32 -5.87
N TRP A 159 13.78 -11.64 -4.96
CA TRP A 159 13.21 -10.33 -5.21
C TRP A 159 14.27 -9.32 -5.65
N ALA A 160 15.38 -9.22 -4.92
CA ALA A 160 16.46 -8.30 -5.24
C ALA A 160 17.09 -8.58 -6.61
N ALA A 161 17.26 -9.85 -6.97
CA ALA A 161 17.77 -10.26 -8.28
C ALA A 161 16.83 -9.84 -9.42
N LEU A 162 15.51 -9.99 -9.25
CA LEU A 162 14.52 -9.59 -10.25
C LEU A 162 14.37 -8.07 -10.33
N ALA A 163 14.29 -7.38 -9.19
CA ALA A 163 14.25 -5.92 -9.10
C ALA A 163 15.43 -5.27 -9.82
N LYS A 164 16.63 -5.86 -9.71
CA LYS A 164 17.83 -5.40 -10.42
C LYS A 164 17.69 -5.41 -11.95
N THR A 165 16.92 -6.34 -12.52
CA THR A 165 16.72 -6.44 -13.97
C THR A 165 15.74 -5.40 -14.52
N VAL A 166 15.00 -4.70 -13.65
CA VAL A 166 14.10 -3.62 -14.07
C VAL A 166 14.94 -2.42 -14.50
N ASP A 167 14.64 -1.82 -15.65
CA ASP A 167 15.41 -0.68 -16.19
C ASP A 167 14.89 0.71 -15.76
N GLN A 168 13.76 0.72 -15.07
CA GLN A 168 13.13 1.91 -14.52
C GLN A 168 13.10 1.84 -12.98
N PRO A 169 12.88 2.98 -12.29
CA PRO A 169 12.67 2.98 -10.85
C PRO A 169 11.47 2.13 -10.46
N ILE A 170 11.57 1.47 -9.31
CA ILE A 170 10.44 0.84 -8.62
C ILE A 170 10.43 1.29 -7.16
N ILE A 171 9.25 1.43 -6.60
CA ILE A 171 9.06 1.75 -5.19
C ILE A 171 8.68 0.47 -4.46
N ILE A 172 9.34 0.16 -3.34
CA ILE A 172 8.98 -0.96 -2.48
C ILE A 172 8.69 -0.44 -1.07
N GLU A 173 7.63 -0.96 -0.49
CA GLU A 173 7.20 -0.72 0.88
C GLU A 173 7.01 -2.08 1.56
N PHE A 174 7.76 -2.30 2.64
CA PHE A 174 7.63 -3.50 3.45
C PHE A 174 6.69 -3.24 4.63
N ALA A 175 5.66 -4.08 4.77
CA ALA A 175 4.87 -4.20 6.00
C ALA A 175 4.34 -2.84 6.52
N PRO A 176 3.41 -2.20 5.78
CA PRO A 176 2.91 -0.85 6.05
C PRO A 176 2.11 -0.76 7.36
N GLU A 177 1.94 0.45 7.87
CA GLU A 177 1.11 0.76 9.06
C GLU A 177 1.52 -0.08 10.28
N VAL A 178 2.83 -0.25 10.47
CA VAL A 178 3.40 -1.10 11.54
C VAL A 178 2.98 -0.70 12.95
N ASN A 179 2.60 0.56 13.17
CA ASN A 179 2.13 1.06 14.45
C ASN A 179 0.61 0.87 14.67
N GLY A 180 -0.10 0.20 13.76
CA GLY A 180 -1.48 -0.24 13.93
C GLY A 180 -1.59 -1.65 14.53
N ASN A 181 -2.78 -2.10 14.93
CA ASN A 181 -2.99 -3.44 15.52
C ASN A 181 -3.66 -4.46 14.58
N TRP A 182 -4.02 -4.04 13.37
CA TRP A 182 -4.81 -4.83 12.41
C TRP A 182 -3.98 -5.78 11.53
N TYR A 183 -2.67 -5.55 11.42
CA TYR A 183 -1.75 -6.39 10.66
C TYR A 183 -0.80 -7.18 11.56
N PRO A 184 -0.39 -8.41 11.20
CA PRO A 184 0.39 -9.27 12.10
C PRO A 184 1.86 -8.87 12.28
N TRP A 185 2.40 -8.03 11.40
CA TRP A 185 3.80 -7.55 11.47
C TRP A 185 4.02 -6.41 12.45
N ASN A 186 2.96 -5.88 13.07
CA ASN A 186 3.05 -4.75 13.98
C ASN A 186 3.89 -5.03 15.23
N GLY A 187 4.29 -3.97 15.94
CA GLY A 187 5.09 -4.12 17.16
C GLY A 187 4.37 -4.87 18.27
N GLN A 188 3.05 -4.68 18.47
CA GLN A 188 2.27 -5.38 19.52
C GLN A 188 2.42 -6.91 19.41
N TRP A 189 2.33 -7.47 18.20
CA TRP A 189 2.44 -8.91 17.97
C TRP A 189 3.86 -9.43 17.89
N ASN A 190 4.85 -8.53 17.84
CA ASN A 190 6.27 -8.87 17.69
C ASN A 190 7.12 -8.41 18.87
N GLY A 191 6.53 -8.21 20.05
CA GLY A 191 7.28 -7.90 21.29
C GLY A 191 6.71 -6.75 22.11
N GLY A 192 5.86 -5.91 21.50
CA GLY A 192 5.28 -4.75 22.14
C GLY A 192 6.34 -3.88 22.80
N GLY A 193 6.05 -3.48 24.05
CA GLY A 193 6.94 -2.69 24.90
C GLY A 193 7.92 -3.51 25.75
N GLU A 194 8.05 -4.83 25.54
CA GLU A 194 9.10 -5.62 26.21
C GLU A 194 10.48 -5.08 25.83
N LYS A 195 11.48 -5.22 26.69
CA LYS A 195 12.86 -4.73 26.43
C LYS A 195 13.96 -5.76 26.69
N THR A 196 13.57 -7.01 26.92
CA THR A 196 14.49 -8.02 27.48
C THR A 196 14.64 -9.24 26.59
N GLN A 197 13.92 -9.28 25.47
CA GLN A 197 13.89 -10.46 24.61
C GLN A 197 14.61 -10.22 23.27
N TYR A 198 14.98 -8.98 22.94
CA TYR A 198 15.73 -8.69 21.72
C TYR A 198 16.49 -7.37 21.80
N GLY A 199 17.61 -7.29 21.08
CA GLY A 199 18.27 -6.01 20.79
C GLY A 199 18.80 -5.24 22.00
N ASP A 200 18.55 -3.94 21.99
CA ASP A 200 19.02 -2.97 22.98
C ASP A 200 18.08 -2.95 24.20
N PRO A 201 18.57 -3.19 25.43
CA PRO A 201 17.73 -3.23 26.62
C PRO A 201 17.04 -1.90 26.97
N GLU A 202 17.42 -0.80 26.32
CA GLU A 202 16.77 0.50 26.48
C GLU A 202 15.60 0.70 25.50
N LEU A 203 15.53 -0.09 24.43
CA LEU A 203 14.51 0.01 23.39
C LEU A 203 13.41 -1.05 23.57
N ALA A 204 12.25 -0.76 23.01
CA ALA A 204 11.16 -1.73 22.97
C ALA A 204 11.39 -2.76 21.85
N ASP A 205 11.32 -4.04 22.21
CA ASP A 205 11.57 -5.20 21.35
C ASP A 205 10.69 -5.19 20.10
N GLY A 206 9.41 -4.80 20.21
CA GLY A 206 8.47 -4.79 19.08
C GLY A 206 8.93 -3.87 17.93
N PRO A 207 9.04 -2.56 18.18
CA PRO A 207 9.58 -1.62 17.22
C PRO A 207 10.99 -1.93 16.75
N GLU A 208 11.87 -2.34 17.66
CA GLU A 208 13.25 -2.67 17.33
C GLU A 208 13.34 -3.86 16.37
N ARG A 209 12.61 -4.96 16.62
CA ARG A 209 12.58 -6.11 15.71
C ARG A 209 12.10 -5.71 14.32
N PHE A 210 11.04 -4.92 14.21
CA PHE A 210 10.58 -4.43 12.91
C PHE A 210 11.64 -3.60 12.20
N ARG A 211 12.22 -2.62 12.91
CA ARG A 211 13.29 -1.76 12.39
C ARG A 211 14.43 -2.59 11.81
N ASP A 212 14.90 -3.58 12.55
CA ASP A 212 16.05 -4.39 12.18
C ASP A 212 15.72 -5.41 11.06
N VAL A 213 14.49 -5.93 11.02
CA VAL A 213 14.00 -6.70 9.85
C VAL A 213 13.97 -5.83 8.60
N TYR A 214 13.44 -4.61 8.68
CA TYR A 214 13.35 -3.74 7.51
C TYR A 214 14.75 -3.39 7.00
N ARG A 215 15.69 -3.06 7.90
CA ARG A 215 17.11 -2.88 7.55
C ARG A 215 17.68 -4.10 6.83
N ARG A 216 17.47 -5.30 7.38
CA ARG A 216 17.94 -6.56 6.78
C ARG A 216 17.40 -6.76 5.35
N VAL A 217 16.10 -6.54 5.14
CA VAL A 217 15.46 -6.63 3.83
C VAL A 217 16.14 -5.69 2.83
N ILE A 218 16.36 -4.44 3.22
CA ILE A 218 17.02 -3.43 2.37
C ILE A 218 18.49 -3.79 2.11
N ASP A 219 19.22 -4.29 3.12
CA ASP A 219 20.62 -4.67 2.99
C ASP A 219 20.83 -5.84 2.00
N ILE A 220 19.87 -6.76 1.91
CA ILE A 220 19.86 -7.80 0.88
C ILE A 220 19.79 -7.18 -0.52
N PHE A 221 18.96 -6.16 -0.72
CA PHE A 221 18.83 -5.44 -2.00
C PHE A 221 20.08 -4.62 -2.33
N LYS A 222 20.63 -3.91 -1.34
CA LYS A 222 21.91 -3.19 -1.47
C LYS A 222 23.04 -4.14 -1.88
N THR A 223 23.12 -5.31 -1.25
CA THR A 223 24.12 -6.35 -1.59
C THR A 223 23.96 -6.84 -3.03
N ALA A 224 22.73 -7.03 -3.50
CA ALA A 224 22.44 -7.43 -4.87
C ALA A 224 22.72 -6.31 -5.90
N ARG A 225 22.87 -5.05 -5.46
CA ARG A 225 22.91 -3.83 -6.27
C ARG A 225 21.63 -3.61 -7.05
N ALA A 226 20.49 -3.76 -6.37
CA ALA A 226 19.18 -3.41 -6.90
C ALA A 226 18.95 -1.88 -6.77
N ASP A 227 19.84 -1.08 -7.35
CA ASP A 227 19.97 0.37 -7.05
C ASP A 227 18.82 1.23 -7.59
N LYS A 228 17.90 0.66 -8.36
CA LYS A 228 16.70 1.34 -8.89
C LYS A 228 15.49 1.23 -7.96
N VAL A 229 15.63 0.52 -6.84
CA VAL A 229 14.59 0.42 -5.82
C VAL A 229 14.69 1.61 -4.87
N THR A 230 13.56 2.28 -4.65
CA THR A 230 13.41 3.26 -3.57
C THR A 230 12.47 2.74 -2.49
N TRP A 231 12.75 3.02 -1.23
CA TRP A 231 12.07 2.44 -0.08
C TRP A 231 11.15 3.42 0.65
N VAL A 232 9.96 2.95 1.03
CA VAL A 232 8.98 3.71 1.80
C VAL A 232 8.81 3.13 3.20
N PHE A 233 9.03 3.93 4.23
CA PHE A 233 8.60 3.60 5.60
C PHE A 233 7.22 4.19 5.84
N HIS A 234 6.22 3.36 6.14
CA HIS A 234 4.82 3.79 6.26
C HIS A 234 4.23 3.42 7.62
N VAL A 235 3.64 4.42 8.27
CA VAL A 235 2.94 4.33 9.55
C VAL A 235 1.52 4.87 9.41
N ASP A 236 0.63 4.45 10.30
CA ASP A 236 -0.67 5.11 10.49
C ASP A 236 -0.51 6.37 11.35
N SER A 237 -1.22 7.44 11.01
CA SER A 237 -1.22 8.68 11.80
C SER A 237 -1.72 8.50 13.24
N GLN A 238 -2.52 7.46 13.50
CA GLN A 238 -3.08 7.14 14.79
C GLN A 238 -2.54 5.75 15.24
N PRO A 239 -1.47 5.71 16.05
CA PRO A 239 -0.93 4.45 16.52
C PRO A 239 -1.99 3.70 17.34
N GLN A 240 -2.06 2.39 17.12
CA GLN A 240 -2.89 1.49 17.90
C GLN A 240 -2.07 0.24 18.28
N PRO A 241 -1.82 0.00 19.59
CA PRO A 241 -2.29 0.77 20.75
C PRO A 241 -1.60 2.14 20.88
N LYS A 242 -2.24 3.10 21.54
CA LYS A 242 -1.66 4.41 21.83
C LYS A 242 -0.75 4.34 23.05
N GLU A 243 0.45 3.81 22.85
CA GLU A 243 1.48 3.60 23.87
C GLU A 243 2.79 4.29 23.45
N GLU A 244 3.62 4.72 24.41
CA GLU A 244 4.90 5.40 24.15
C GLU A 244 5.82 4.55 23.25
N TRP A 245 5.95 3.24 23.54
CA TRP A 245 6.76 2.34 22.72
C TRP A 245 6.26 2.22 21.27
N ASN A 246 4.99 2.54 21.00
CA ASN A 246 4.37 2.39 19.68
C ASN A 246 4.42 3.68 18.84
N GLU A 247 5.18 4.69 19.26
CA GLU A 247 5.40 5.91 18.48
C GLU A 247 6.18 5.63 17.20
N MET A 248 5.84 6.35 16.12
CA MET A 248 6.38 6.15 14.77
C MET A 248 7.91 6.16 14.74
N ALA A 249 8.53 7.03 15.54
CA ALA A 249 9.99 7.20 15.58
C ALA A 249 10.72 5.91 16.04
N HIS A 250 10.09 5.08 16.87
CA HIS A 250 10.71 3.84 17.37
C HIS A 250 10.85 2.77 16.28
N TYR A 251 10.04 2.83 15.23
CA TYR A 251 10.08 1.90 14.11
C TYR A 251 11.00 2.37 12.97
N TYR A 252 11.45 3.63 12.98
CA TYR A 252 12.14 4.24 11.85
C TYR A 252 13.49 3.56 11.56
N PRO A 253 13.70 2.98 10.36
CA PRO A 253 14.96 2.32 10.01
C PRO A 253 16.18 3.25 9.87
N GLY A 254 15.98 4.57 9.77
CA GLY A 254 17.04 5.57 9.63
C GLY A 254 17.25 6.05 8.19
N ASP A 255 17.85 7.23 8.06
CA ASP A 255 18.03 7.96 6.79
C ASP A 255 18.85 7.20 5.75
N GLU A 256 19.74 6.29 6.17
CA GLU A 256 20.52 5.45 5.25
C GLU A 256 19.70 4.33 4.60
N TYR A 257 18.48 4.10 5.08
CA TYR A 257 17.61 3.00 4.66
C TYR A 257 16.35 3.46 3.93
N ILE A 258 15.82 4.64 4.24
CA ILE A 258 14.50 5.07 3.78
C ILE A 258 14.60 6.30 2.88
N ASP A 259 14.00 6.21 1.70
CA ASP A 259 13.90 7.32 0.75
C ASP A 259 12.63 8.18 0.98
N TRP A 260 11.54 7.56 1.42
CA TRP A 260 10.24 8.22 1.61
C TRP A 260 9.55 7.80 2.91
N ILE A 261 8.89 8.76 3.55
CA ILE A 261 7.99 8.50 4.66
C ILE A 261 6.55 8.55 4.14
N GLY A 262 5.80 7.47 4.36
CA GLY A 262 4.36 7.39 4.16
C GLY A 262 3.62 7.57 5.49
N VAL A 263 2.46 8.22 5.44
CA VAL A 263 1.54 8.31 6.58
C VAL A 263 0.13 8.00 6.09
N SER A 264 -0.54 7.04 6.73
CA SER A 264 -1.96 6.80 6.50
C SER A 264 -2.77 7.81 7.28
N VAL A 265 -3.57 8.57 6.54
CA VAL A 265 -4.45 9.60 7.08
C VAL A 265 -5.85 9.37 6.53
N PHE A 266 -6.76 8.98 7.41
CA PHE A 266 -8.16 8.81 7.07
C PHE A 266 -8.98 9.94 7.70
N GLY A 267 -9.89 10.51 6.91
CA GLY A 267 -10.95 11.38 7.41
C GLY A 267 -12.07 10.56 8.08
N ALA A 268 -13.24 11.17 8.26
CA ALA A 268 -14.42 10.44 8.73
C ALA A 268 -14.75 9.29 7.78
N GLN A 269 -14.75 8.05 8.29
CA GLN A 269 -14.98 6.84 7.48
C GLN A 269 -16.43 6.36 7.59
N VAL A 270 -17.07 6.58 8.75
CA VAL A 270 -18.49 6.29 8.96
C VAL A 270 -19.26 7.52 9.43
N PRO A 271 -20.59 7.57 9.22
CA PRO A 271 -21.41 8.66 9.73
C PRO A 271 -21.25 8.81 11.25
N GLY A 272 -20.88 10.01 11.70
CA GLY A 272 -20.66 10.32 13.11
C GLY A 272 -19.20 10.34 13.55
N ASP A 273 -18.27 9.88 12.70
CA ASP A 273 -16.84 10.05 12.95
C ASP A 273 -16.46 11.54 12.98
N TYR A 274 -15.47 11.86 13.81
CA TYR A 274 -14.87 13.18 13.82
C TYR A 274 -14.06 13.43 12.54
N TRP A 275 -14.17 14.63 11.99
CA TRP A 275 -13.41 15.01 10.80
C TRP A 275 -12.08 15.66 11.22
N ASN A 276 -10.97 14.94 11.04
CA ASN A 276 -9.64 15.53 11.11
C ASN A 276 -9.32 16.23 9.78
N SER A 277 -8.85 17.48 9.83
CA SER A 277 -8.39 18.16 8.63
C SER A 277 -7.01 17.65 8.22
N PHE A 278 -6.65 17.76 6.94
CA PHE A 278 -5.31 17.38 6.48
C PHE A 278 -4.20 18.12 7.24
N THR A 279 -4.46 19.34 7.72
CA THR A 279 -3.50 20.15 8.49
C THR A 279 -3.40 19.77 9.97
N SER A 280 -4.34 18.99 10.50
CA SER A 280 -4.35 18.58 11.92
C SER A 280 -3.68 17.23 12.16
N VAL A 281 -3.31 16.53 11.08
CA VAL A 281 -2.67 15.22 11.10
C VAL A 281 -1.19 15.36 10.80
#